data_AF-A0A7C4A869-F1
#
_entry.id   AF-A0A7C4A869-F1
#
_cell.length_a   1.000
_cell.length_b   1.000
_cell.length_c   1.000
_cell.angle_alpha   90.00
_cell.angle_beta   90.00
_cell.angle_gamma   90.00
#
_symmetry.space_group_name_H-M   'P 1'
#
loop_
_entity.id
_entity.type
_entity.pdbx_description
1 polymer ?
#
loop_
_entity_poly.entity_id
_entity_poly.type
_entity_poly.pdbx_seq_one_letter_code
_entity_poly.pdbx_strand_id
1 'polypeptide(L)'
;ASLGFETARLFDQLDPCEKEKDRVFAEKGIVGGKSQLSALRKIEKLAVEYLNLKSAPEAGRDNARLQELENDTLVRYALLEALANILCPACKLWNTGQGATVMREALALMGGYGITEDCPGFLFYKWTDAQLEATYEGPEAVQRRHLSITMTNEVFLTQLRIWIGEFARLGAEKPETGAAIVSKAMEMWLWTLEFLHRAKDPSGARLYHNRRQNVTFPMADALCWVMASRCQVADVQELAAKGPENPIVAEGFEGTLGFFNDLAVVQAAQAAGECARICASMVHGFGPQDEAELDAFDKLRGQLDRTLAGAALAKDRAGHALTQVMIPEALDYPL
;
A
#
# COMPACT_ATOMS: atom_id res chain seq x y z
N ALA A 1 -0.40 -10.64 4.42
CA ALA A 1 -0.49 -11.52 3.23
C ALA A 1 -0.98 -10.77 1.99
N SER A 2 -2.08 -10.01 2.07
CA SER A 2 -2.71 -9.34 0.92
C SER A 2 -1.78 -8.55 0.01
N LEU A 3 -0.90 -7.72 0.57
CA LEU A 3 0.08 -6.96 -0.22
C LEU A 3 1.01 -7.88 -1.04
N GLY A 4 1.46 -8.99 -0.47
CA GLY A 4 2.31 -9.95 -1.17
C GLY A 4 1.57 -10.67 -2.30
N PHE A 5 0.31 -11.07 -2.08
CA PHE A 5 -0.49 -11.71 -3.12
C PHE A 5 -0.86 -10.75 -4.26
N GLU A 6 -1.21 -9.51 -3.95
CA GLU A 6 -1.45 -8.48 -4.98
C GLU A 6 -0.18 -8.25 -5.82
N THR A 7 0.98 -8.11 -5.18
CA THR A 7 2.26 -7.99 -5.86
C THR A 7 2.54 -9.21 -6.75
N ALA A 8 2.33 -10.44 -6.25
CA ALA A 8 2.54 -11.64 -7.05
C ALA A 8 1.66 -11.68 -8.30
N ARG A 9 0.34 -11.45 -8.15
CA ARG A 9 -0.62 -11.39 -9.27
C ARG A 9 -0.27 -10.31 -10.29
N LEU A 10 0.33 -9.21 -9.83
CA LEU A 10 0.80 -8.14 -10.71
C LEU A 10 2.01 -8.59 -11.54
N PHE A 11 2.97 -9.30 -10.94
CA PHE A 11 4.13 -9.83 -11.67
C PHE A 11 3.77 -10.95 -12.64
N ASP A 12 2.77 -11.78 -12.32
CA ASP A 12 2.24 -12.79 -13.26
C ASP A 12 1.74 -12.14 -14.57
N GLN A 13 1.26 -10.89 -14.50
CA GLN A 13 0.84 -10.13 -15.68
C GLN A 13 1.99 -9.33 -16.30
N LEU A 14 2.91 -8.79 -15.48
CA LEU A 14 4.00 -7.94 -15.94
C LEU A 14 5.05 -8.72 -16.73
N ASP A 15 5.48 -9.90 -16.27
CA ASP A 15 6.54 -10.69 -16.93
C ASP A 15 6.23 -11.00 -18.41
N PRO A 16 5.07 -11.56 -18.79
CA PRO A 16 4.74 -11.75 -20.20
C PRO A 16 4.58 -10.42 -20.96
N CYS A 17 4.05 -9.38 -20.31
CA CYS A 17 3.88 -8.06 -20.93
C CYS A 17 5.21 -7.36 -21.23
N GLU A 18 6.22 -7.55 -20.37
CA GLU A 18 7.57 -7.01 -20.54
C GLU A 18 8.27 -7.63 -21.74
N LYS A 19 8.17 -8.96 -21.90
CA LYS A 19 8.69 -9.69 -23.07
C LYS A 19 8.06 -9.19 -24.37
N GLU A 20 6.76 -8.91 -24.35
CA GLU A 20 6.06 -8.36 -25.51
C GLU A 20 6.48 -6.91 -25.81
N LYS A 21 6.63 -6.07 -24.79
CA LYS A 21 7.21 -4.72 -24.95
C LYS A 21 8.60 -4.79 -25.59
N ASP A 22 9.47 -5.69 -25.13
CA ASP A 22 10.80 -5.86 -25.72
C ASP A 22 10.74 -6.25 -27.20
N ARG A 23 9.82 -7.14 -27.58
CA ARG A 23 9.55 -7.47 -28.98
C ARG A 23 9.13 -6.23 -29.79
N VAL A 24 8.14 -5.48 -29.30
CA VAL A 24 7.65 -4.26 -29.95
C VAL A 24 8.75 -3.20 -30.08
N PHE A 25 9.61 -3.07 -29.08
CA PHE A 25 10.75 -2.14 -29.13
C PHE A 25 11.79 -2.58 -30.15
N ALA A 26 12.11 -3.87 -30.22
CA ALA A 26 13.02 -4.41 -31.22
C ALA A 26 12.49 -4.18 -32.65
N GLU A 27 11.21 -4.46 -32.90
CA GLU A 27 10.54 -4.23 -34.20
C GLU A 27 10.57 -2.75 -34.61
N LYS A 28 10.43 -1.83 -33.65
CA LYS A 28 10.49 -0.38 -33.87
C LYS A 28 11.92 0.18 -33.90
N GLY A 29 12.95 -0.68 -33.78
CA GLY A 29 14.35 -0.26 -33.72
C GLY A 29 14.72 0.57 -32.48
N ILE A 30 13.92 0.50 -31.41
CA ILE A 30 14.16 1.20 -30.15
C ILE A 30 15.16 0.40 -29.31
N VAL A 31 16.44 0.66 -29.56
CA VAL A 31 17.55 -0.03 -28.90
C VAL A 31 18.25 0.89 -27.89
N GLY A 32 18.60 0.33 -26.73
CA GLY A 32 19.36 1.01 -25.68
C GLY A 32 18.50 1.78 -24.67
N GLY A 33 18.95 1.80 -23.41
CA GLY A 33 18.14 2.28 -22.29
C GLY A 33 17.65 3.72 -22.39
N LYS A 34 18.45 4.64 -22.98
CA LYS A 34 18.01 6.04 -23.18
C LYS A 34 16.85 6.16 -24.18
N SER A 35 16.92 5.41 -25.28
CA SER A 35 15.88 5.41 -26.33
C SER A 35 14.59 4.80 -25.79
N GLN A 36 14.71 3.68 -25.04
CA GLN A 36 13.59 3.03 -24.38
C GLN A 36 12.93 3.95 -23.35
N LEU A 37 13.70 4.62 -22.49
CA LEU A 37 13.18 5.58 -21.51
C LEU A 37 12.42 6.74 -22.19
N SER A 38 12.96 7.27 -23.30
CA SER A 38 12.30 8.33 -24.08
C SER A 38 10.98 7.85 -24.70
N ALA A 39 10.95 6.61 -25.19
CA ALA A 39 9.75 6.00 -25.72
C ALA A 39 8.69 5.79 -24.62
N LEU A 40 9.07 5.20 -23.49
CA LEU A 40 8.17 4.94 -22.36
C LEU A 40 7.54 6.23 -21.81
N ARG A 41 8.28 7.34 -21.71
CA ARG A 41 7.71 8.64 -21.30
C ARG A 41 6.56 9.13 -22.17
N LYS A 42 6.54 8.76 -23.46
CA LYS A 42 5.41 9.09 -24.35
C LYS A 42 4.21 8.19 -24.04
N ILE A 43 4.47 6.93 -23.75
CA ILE A 43 3.46 5.93 -23.39
C ILE A 43 2.84 6.22 -22.02
N GLU A 44 3.60 6.72 -21.04
CA GLU A 44 3.07 7.14 -19.73
C GLU A 44 1.93 8.16 -19.87
N LYS A 45 2.01 9.07 -20.85
CA LYS A 45 0.92 10.02 -21.13
C LYS A 45 -0.35 9.33 -21.61
N LEU A 46 -0.20 8.28 -22.43
CA LEU A 46 -1.31 7.45 -22.91
C LEU A 46 -1.88 6.59 -21.79
N ALA A 47 -1.06 6.10 -20.87
CA ALA A 47 -1.50 5.39 -19.68
C ALA A 47 -2.31 6.30 -18.74
N VAL A 48 -1.89 7.55 -18.55
CA VAL A 48 -2.67 8.56 -17.81
C VAL A 48 -3.99 8.86 -18.53
N GLU A 49 -3.97 9.02 -19.86
CA GLU A 49 -5.19 9.18 -20.67
C GLU A 49 -6.16 8.01 -20.46
N TYR A 50 -5.67 6.77 -20.54
CA TYR A 50 -6.45 5.55 -20.29
C TYR A 50 -7.10 5.56 -18.90
N LEU A 51 -6.34 5.87 -17.86
CA LEU A 51 -6.85 5.91 -16.48
C LEU A 51 -7.95 6.97 -16.30
N ASN A 52 -7.77 8.15 -16.89
CA ASN A 52 -8.76 9.23 -16.85
C ASN A 52 -10.04 8.84 -17.62
N LEU A 53 -9.90 8.24 -18.80
CA LEU A 53 -11.05 7.74 -19.55
C LEU A 53 -11.79 6.64 -18.77
N LYS A 54 -11.06 5.66 -18.22
CA LYS A 54 -11.64 4.53 -17.49
C LYS A 54 -12.43 4.97 -16.26
N SER A 55 -11.94 5.99 -15.55
CA SER A 55 -12.58 6.53 -14.34
C SER A 55 -13.68 7.57 -14.63
N ALA A 56 -13.80 8.05 -15.87
CA ALA A 56 -14.86 8.98 -16.25
C ALA A 56 -16.23 8.28 -16.31
N PRO A 57 -17.34 9.01 -16.04
CA PRO A 57 -18.69 8.50 -16.23
C PRO A 57 -18.90 7.99 -17.66
N GLU A 58 -19.67 6.91 -17.83
CA GLU A 58 -19.91 6.33 -19.15
C GLU A 58 -20.60 7.33 -20.11
N ALA A 59 -21.43 8.21 -19.55
CA ALA A 59 -22.04 9.31 -20.28
C ALA A 59 -20.95 10.32 -20.71
N GLY A 60 -20.57 10.26 -21.98
CA GLY A 60 -19.56 11.16 -22.58
C GLY A 60 -18.14 10.59 -22.62
N ARG A 61 -17.93 9.34 -22.18
CA ARG A 61 -16.65 8.65 -22.33
C ARG A 61 -16.45 8.20 -23.77
N ASP A 62 -15.27 8.51 -24.33
CA ASP A 62 -14.86 7.96 -25.62
C ASP A 62 -14.49 6.48 -25.48
N ASN A 63 -15.49 5.61 -25.63
CA ASN A 63 -15.31 4.17 -25.51
C ASN A 63 -14.43 3.57 -26.62
N ALA A 64 -14.39 4.20 -27.79
CA ALA A 64 -13.52 3.74 -28.89
C ALA A 64 -12.05 3.99 -28.54
N ARG A 65 -11.74 5.20 -28.04
CA ARG A 65 -10.39 5.54 -27.56
C ARG A 65 -9.96 4.72 -26.35
N LEU A 66 -10.88 4.48 -25.40
CA LEU A 66 -10.62 3.62 -24.26
C LEU A 66 -10.22 2.20 -24.71
N GLN A 67 -10.98 1.61 -25.65
CA GLN A 67 -10.71 0.27 -26.17
C GLN A 67 -9.39 0.21 -26.96
N GLU A 68 -9.06 1.26 -27.71
CA GLU A 68 -7.77 1.38 -28.41
C GLU A 68 -6.60 1.32 -27.40
N LEU A 69 -6.66 2.13 -26.35
CA LEU A 69 -5.63 2.20 -25.32
C LEU A 69 -5.53 0.91 -24.49
N GLU A 70 -6.66 0.25 -24.23
CA GLU A 70 -6.70 -1.03 -23.51
C GLU A 70 -6.00 -2.18 -24.26
N ASN A 71 -6.09 -2.12 -25.60
CA ASN A 71 -5.47 -3.10 -26.50
C ASN A 71 -4.01 -2.78 -26.83
N ASP A 72 -3.49 -1.61 -26.43
CA ASP A 72 -2.08 -1.26 -26.62
C ASP A 72 -1.19 -1.91 -25.54
N THR A 73 -0.32 -2.83 -25.97
CA THR A 73 0.61 -3.53 -25.07
C THR A 73 1.55 -2.59 -24.32
N LEU A 74 2.01 -1.50 -24.94
CA LEU A 74 2.92 -0.57 -24.27
C LEU A 74 2.18 0.21 -23.18
N VAL A 75 0.92 0.59 -23.41
CA VAL A 75 0.07 1.22 -22.38
C VAL A 75 -0.14 0.27 -21.21
N ARG A 76 -0.47 -1.00 -21.50
CA ARG A 76 -0.61 -2.04 -20.47
C ARG A 76 0.68 -2.23 -19.66
N TYR A 77 1.83 -2.28 -20.34
CA TYR A 77 3.12 -2.37 -19.66
C TYR A 77 3.35 -1.18 -18.73
N ALA A 78 3.14 0.06 -19.21
CA ALA A 78 3.36 1.26 -18.40
C ALA A 78 2.47 1.29 -17.15
N LEU A 79 1.23 0.81 -17.24
CA LEU A 79 0.33 0.68 -16.09
C LEU A 79 0.84 -0.36 -15.08
N LEU A 80 1.20 -1.56 -15.55
CA LEU A 80 1.68 -2.65 -14.71
C LEU A 80 3.02 -2.28 -14.06
N GLU A 81 3.96 -1.71 -14.82
CA GLU A 81 5.27 -1.27 -14.36
C GLU A 81 5.15 -0.17 -13.30
N ALA A 82 4.29 0.83 -13.50
CA ALA A 82 4.07 1.90 -12.54
C ALA A 82 3.60 1.36 -11.19
N LEU A 83 2.71 0.36 -11.19
CA LEU A 83 2.26 -0.29 -9.95
C LEU A 83 3.31 -1.23 -9.35
N ALA A 84 4.01 -2.00 -10.17
CA ALA A 84 5.00 -2.96 -9.70
C ALA A 84 6.17 -2.25 -8.99
N ASN A 85 6.55 -1.09 -9.53
CA ASN A 85 7.54 -0.20 -8.93
C ASN A 85 7.14 0.41 -7.58
N ILE A 86 5.89 0.23 -7.15
CA ILE A 86 5.39 0.62 -5.83
C ILE A 86 5.14 -0.61 -4.96
N LEU A 87 4.33 -1.55 -5.44
CA LEU A 87 3.86 -2.68 -4.63
C LEU A 87 4.98 -3.68 -4.31
N CYS A 88 5.97 -3.86 -5.20
CA CYS A 88 7.10 -4.74 -4.93
C CYS A 88 7.98 -4.25 -3.77
N PRO A 89 8.56 -3.03 -3.82
CA PRO A 89 9.37 -2.52 -2.71
C PRO A 89 8.51 -2.30 -1.45
N ALA A 90 7.23 -1.93 -1.59
CA ALA A 90 6.33 -1.82 -0.43
C ALA A 90 6.09 -3.17 0.23
N CYS A 91 5.90 -4.25 -0.55
CA CYS A 91 5.77 -5.60 -0.05
C CYS A 91 7.00 -6.01 0.76
N LYS A 92 8.20 -5.75 0.23
CA LYS A 92 9.45 -6.01 0.96
C LYS A 92 9.49 -5.21 2.25
N LEU A 93 9.46 -3.88 2.16
CA LEU A 93 9.59 -2.99 3.32
C LEU A 93 8.57 -3.23 4.41
N TRP A 94 7.30 -3.33 4.04
CA TRP A 94 6.23 -3.44 5.02
C TRP A 94 6.22 -4.83 5.66
N ASN A 95 6.25 -5.91 4.87
CA ASN A 95 6.17 -7.26 5.43
C ASN A 95 7.41 -7.60 6.27
N THR A 96 8.62 -7.23 5.86
CA THR A 96 9.83 -7.57 6.63
C THR A 96 10.04 -6.64 7.81
N GLY A 97 9.84 -5.33 7.63
CA GLY A 97 10.02 -4.34 8.70
C GLY A 97 8.93 -4.43 9.77
N GLN A 98 7.65 -4.42 9.37
CA GLN A 98 6.54 -4.58 10.31
C GLN A 98 6.44 -6.00 10.83
N GLY A 99 6.68 -7.01 9.99
CA GLY A 99 6.71 -8.40 10.44
C GLY A 99 7.73 -8.63 11.55
N ALA A 100 8.95 -8.10 11.42
CA ALA A 100 9.95 -8.18 12.47
C ALA A 100 9.52 -7.45 13.77
N THR A 101 8.82 -6.32 13.63
CA THR A 101 8.29 -5.56 14.77
C THR A 101 7.20 -6.33 15.49
N VAL A 102 6.22 -6.88 14.77
CA VAL A 102 5.13 -7.71 15.32
C VAL A 102 5.70 -8.99 15.95
N MET A 103 6.70 -9.62 15.32
CA MET A 103 7.40 -10.76 15.92
C MET A 103 8.05 -10.38 17.26
N ARG A 104 8.70 -9.22 17.34
CA ARG A 104 9.27 -8.72 18.60
C ARG A 104 8.20 -8.52 19.67
N GLU A 105 7.03 -8.00 19.31
CA GLU A 105 5.89 -7.87 20.24
C GLU A 105 5.39 -9.24 20.71
N ALA A 106 5.35 -10.24 19.83
CA ALA A 106 5.01 -11.61 20.19
C ALA A 106 6.00 -12.21 21.21
N LEU A 107 7.31 -11.95 21.07
CA LEU A 107 8.30 -12.33 22.09
C LEU A 107 8.03 -11.63 23.42
N ALA A 108 7.68 -10.35 23.39
CA ALA A 108 7.42 -9.57 24.59
C ALA A 108 6.22 -10.10 25.39
N LEU A 109 5.23 -10.72 24.74
CA LEU A 109 4.11 -11.39 25.41
C LEU A 109 4.55 -12.58 26.28
N MET A 110 5.68 -13.21 25.94
CA MET A 110 6.28 -14.30 26.72
C MET A 110 7.19 -13.78 27.85
N GLY A 111 7.33 -12.45 28.00
CA GLY A 111 8.23 -11.85 28.98
C GLY A 111 9.69 -12.25 28.76
N GLY A 112 10.44 -12.44 29.84
CA GLY A 112 11.85 -12.87 29.77
C GLY A 112 12.06 -14.25 29.15
N TYR A 113 11.00 -15.09 29.10
CA TYR A 113 11.06 -16.40 28.46
C TYR A 113 11.05 -16.30 26.92
N GLY A 114 10.55 -15.18 26.36
CA GLY A 114 10.48 -15.01 24.90
C GLY A 114 11.84 -14.99 24.18
N ILE A 115 12.93 -14.80 24.92
CA ILE A 115 14.30 -14.79 24.40
C ILE A 115 15.06 -16.10 24.65
N THR A 116 14.43 -17.10 25.25
CA THR A 116 15.05 -18.41 25.46
C THR A 116 14.85 -19.31 24.24
N GLU A 117 15.77 -20.25 24.03
CA GLU A 117 15.73 -21.19 22.90
C GLU A 117 14.52 -22.13 22.95
N ASP A 118 14.00 -22.39 24.14
CA ASP A 118 12.85 -23.26 24.40
C ASP A 118 11.50 -22.52 24.40
N CYS A 119 11.47 -21.23 24.05
CA CYS A 119 10.22 -20.47 23.96
C CYS A 119 9.21 -21.17 23.00
N PRO A 120 7.97 -21.44 23.45
CA PRO A 120 6.93 -22.09 22.67
C PRO A 120 6.75 -21.48 21.29
N GLY A 121 6.56 -22.34 20.29
CA GLY A 121 6.36 -21.92 18.91
C GLY A 121 7.62 -21.35 18.24
N PHE A 122 8.80 -21.55 18.84
CA PHE A 122 10.11 -21.12 18.33
C PHE A 122 10.16 -19.60 18.08
N LEU A 123 9.49 -18.82 18.94
CA LEU A 123 9.34 -17.37 18.70
C LEU A 123 10.68 -16.65 18.61
N PHE A 124 11.64 -16.97 19.48
CA PHE A 124 12.99 -16.40 19.43
C PHE A 124 13.67 -16.64 18.08
N TYR A 125 13.63 -17.87 17.57
CA TYR A 125 14.20 -18.21 16.26
C TYR A 125 13.47 -17.49 15.13
N LYS A 126 12.13 -17.50 15.12
CA LYS A 126 11.33 -16.79 14.11
C LYS A 126 11.62 -15.29 14.06
N TRP A 127 11.80 -14.64 15.21
CA TRP A 127 12.17 -13.23 15.26
C TRP A 127 13.59 -13.00 14.75
N THR A 128 14.54 -13.86 15.12
CA THR A 128 15.92 -13.80 14.63
C THR A 128 15.97 -13.96 13.11
N ASP A 129 15.25 -14.95 12.57
CA ASP A 129 15.14 -15.21 11.13
C ASP A 129 14.53 -14.03 10.38
N ALA A 130 13.53 -13.35 10.97
CA ALA A 130 12.92 -12.16 10.36
C ALA A 130 13.91 -10.99 10.20
N GLN A 131 15.04 -10.97 10.91
CA GLN A 131 16.10 -9.97 10.71
C GLN A 131 16.86 -10.17 9.39
N LEU A 132 17.04 -11.44 8.96
CA LEU A 132 17.63 -11.74 7.66
C LEU A 132 16.74 -11.17 6.53
N GLU A 133 15.43 -11.35 6.66
CA GLU A 133 14.46 -10.90 5.67
C GLU A 133 14.50 -9.39 5.43
N ALA A 134 14.82 -8.57 6.44
CA ALA A 134 14.96 -7.13 6.27
C ALA A 134 16.24 -6.71 5.50
N THR A 135 17.23 -7.61 5.38
CA THR A 135 18.57 -7.27 4.85
C THR A 135 18.86 -7.91 3.49
N TYR A 136 18.35 -9.11 3.24
CA TYR A 136 18.57 -9.87 2.01
C TYR A 136 17.58 -9.47 0.88
N GLU A 137 17.90 -9.78 -0.39
CA GLU A 137 17.12 -9.39 -1.59
C GLU A 137 16.90 -7.88 -1.75
N GLY A 138 17.94 -7.10 -1.47
CA GLY A 138 17.92 -5.64 -1.51
C GLY A 138 17.50 -5.07 -0.15
N PRO A 139 18.45 -4.54 0.64
CA PRO A 139 18.19 -4.07 1.99
C PRO A 139 17.16 -2.95 1.99
N GLU A 140 16.44 -2.75 3.09
CA GLU A 140 15.33 -1.78 3.15
C GLU A 140 15.70 -0.37 2.66
N ALA A 141 16.93 0.10 2.91
CA ALA A 141 17.39 1.39 2.40
C ALA A 141 17.37 1.48 0.87
N VAL A 142 17.64 0.38 0.16
CA VAL A 142 17.56 0.28 -1.30
C VAL A 142 16.10 0.27 -1.77
N GLN A 143 15.20 -0.39 -1.03
CA GLN A 143 13.77 -0.40 -1.36
C GLN A 143 13.15 0.99 -1.16
N ARG A 144 13.49 1.68 -0.07
CA ARG A 144 13.11 3.09 0.17
C ARG A 144 13.67 3.99 -0.91
N ARG A 145 14.90 3.71 -1.36
CA ARG A 145 15.53 4.42 -2.48
C ARG A 145 14.77 4.22 -3.79
N HIS A 146 14.36 3.00 -4.09
CA HIS A 146 13.52 2.70 -5.26
C HIS A 146 12.22 3.50 -5.22
N LEU A 147 11.46 3.38 -4.13
CA LEU A 147 10.20 4.11 -3.93
C LEU A 147 10.39 5.62 -4.05
N SER A 148 11.47 6.19 -3.51
CA SER A 148 11.71 7.64 -3.59
C SER A 148 11.79 8.20 -5.01
N ILE A 149 12.08 7.33 -5.98
CA ILE A 149 12.18 7.68 -7.40
C ILE A 149 10.84 7.40 -8.11
N THR A 150 10.12 6.35 -7.71
CA THR A 150 8.96 5.84 -8.45
C THR A 150 7.62 6.32 -7.89
N MET A 151 7.53 6.69 -6.60
CA MET A 151 6.29 7.15 -5.97
C MET A 151 5.79 8.50 -6.48
N THR A 152 6.61 9.22 -7.26
CA THR A 152 6.23 10.46 -7.96
C THR A 152 5.89 10.22 -9.44
N ASN A 153 5.79 8.97 -9.88
CA ASN A 153 5.39 8.66 -11.26
C ASN A 153 3.92 9.05 -11.48
N GLU A 154 3.63 9.83 -12.52
CA GLU A 154 2.28 10.35 -12.76
C GLU A 154 1.24 9.27 -13.12
N VAL A 155 1.65 8.14 -13.69
CA VAL A 155 0.74 7.00 -13.92
C VAL A 155 0.28 6.45 -12.58
N PHE A 156 1.22 6.25 -11.64
CA PHE A 156 0.89 5.83 -10.28
C PHE A 156 0.06 6.87 -9.53
N LEU A 157 0.45 8.15 -9.56
CA LEU A 157 -0.30 9.21 -8.87
C LEU A 157 -1.73 9.38 -9.42
N THR A 158 -1.91 9.18 -10.73
CA THR A 158 -3.26 9.15 -11.34
C THR A 158 -4.07 7.97 -10.82
N GLN A 159 -3.48 6.77 -10.77
CA GLN A 159 -4.14 5.59 -10.21
C GLN A 159 -4.46 5.75 -8.71
N LEU A 160 -3.57 6.39 -7.94
CA LEU A 160 -3.80 6.69 -6.53
C LEU A 160 -4.99 7.62 -6.34
N ARG A 161 -5.12 8.68 -7.15
CA ARG A 161 -6.29 9.58 -7.14
C ARG A 161 -7.59 8.85 -7.44
N ILE A 162 -7.57 7.90 -8.37
CA ILE A 162 -8.72 7.03 -8.66
C ILE A 162 -9.06 6.17 -7.44
N TRP A 163 -8.07 5.51 -6.83
CA TRP A 163 -8.27 4.70 -5.63
C TRP A 163 -8.81 5.50 -4.45
N ILE A 164 -8.35 6.75 -4.25
CA ILE A 164 -8.92 7.65 -3.23
C ILE A 164 -10.43 7.78 -3.42
N GLY A 165 -10.88 8.04 -4.66
CA GLY A 165 -12.30 8.19 -4.98
C GLY A 165 -13.09 6.88 -4.85
N GLU A 166 -12.54 5.76 -5.29
CA GLU A 166 -13.16 4.43 -5.17
C GLU A 166 -13.34 4.02 -3.71
N PHE A 167 -12.30 4.18 -2.90
CA PHE A 167 -12.34 3.83 -1.48
C PHE A 167 -13.21 4.79 -0.67
N ALA A 168 -13.31 6.07 -1.07
CA ALA A 168 -14.25 7.00 -0.47
C ALA A 168 -15.71 6.56 -0.71
N ARG A 169 -16.05 6.15 -1.94
CA ARG A 169 -17.38 5.62 -2.27
C ARG A 169 -17.65 4.32 -1.52
N LEU A 170 -16.71 3.37 -1.55
CA LEU A 170 -16.83 2.11 -0.82
C LEU A 170 -17.05 2.34 0.68
N GLY A 171 -16.32 3.27 1.29
CA GLY A 171 -16.48 3.60 2.71
C GLY A 171 -17.81 4.27 3.04
N ALA A 172 -18.42 4.97 2.09
CA ALA A 172 -19.76 5.53 2.26
C ALA A 172 -20.86 4.45 2.11
N GLU A 173 -20.67 3.50 1.19
CA GLU A 173 -21.61 2.39 0.95
C GLU A 173 -21.51 1.28 2.00
N LYS A 174 -20.28 0.98 2.45
CA LYS A 174 -19.94 -0.10 3.38
C LYS A 174 -18.96 0.39 4.47
N PRO A 175 -19.44 1.12 5.49
CA PRO A 175 -18.60 1.71 6.53
C PRO A 175 -17.76 0.69 7.32
N GLU A 176 -18.20 -0.56 7.38
CA GLU A 176 -17.56 -1.67 8.09
C GLU A 176 -16.25 -2.17 7.47
N THR A 177 -15.90 -1.69 6.26
CA THR A 177 -14.76 -2.22 5.48
C THR A 177 -13.42 -1.52 5.79
N GLY A 178 -13.44 -0.39 6.50
CA GLY A 178 -12.26 0.45 6.71
C GLY A 178 -11.85 1.27 5.49
N ALA A 179 -12.58 1.19 4.36
CA ALA A 179 -12.23 1.86 3.11
C ALA A 179 -12.16 3.39 3.24
N ALA A 180 -13.06 4.01 4.02
CA ALA A 180 -13.03 5.45 4.26
C ALA A 180 -11.73 5.91 4.95
N ILE A 181 -11.21 5.10 5.89
CA ILE A 181 -9.95 5.37 6.59
C ILE A 181 -8.79 5.32 5.59
N VAL A 182 -8.74 4.27 4.78
CA VAL A 182 -7.68 4.09 3.76
C VAL A 182 -7.72 5.21 2.72
N SER A 183 -8.91 5.59 2.24
CA SER A 183 -9.09 6.70 1.30
C SER A 183 -8.49 7.99 1.86
N LYS A 184 -8.83 8.36 3.10
CA LYS A 184 -8.31 9.58 3.73
C LYS A 184 -6.82 9.50 4.04
N ALA A 185 -6.28 8.32 4.34
CA ALA A 185 -4.85 8.13 4.52
C ALA A 185 -4.08 8.32 3.19
N MET A 186 -4.61 7.81 2.07
CA MET A 186 -4.06 8.07 0.73
C MET A 186 -4.10 9.56 0.38
N GLU A 187 -5.21 10.24 0.66
CA GLU A 187 -5.37 11.69 0.41
C GLU A 187 -4.36 12.50 1.22
N MET A 188 -4.16 12.18 2.50
CA MET A 188 -3.15 12.83 3.34
C MET A 188 -1.74 12.60 2.82
N TRP A 189 -1.41 11.36 2.45
CA TRP A 189 -0.10 11.04 1.89
C TRP A 189 0.15 11.84 0.60
N LEU A 190 -0.83 11.88 -0.31
CA LEU A 190 -0.74 12.59 -1.57
C LEU A 190 -0.59 14.10 -1.36
N TRP A 191 -1.43 14.69 -0.50
CA TRP A 191 -1.33 16.11 -0.16
C TRP A 191 0.05 16.46 0.40
N THR A 192 0.57 15.62 1.30
CA THR A 192 1.88 15.82 1.92
C THR A 192 3.01 15.74 0.90
N LEU A 193 2.95 14.77 -0.03
CA LEU A 193 3.92 14.68 -1.13
C LEU A 193 3.91 15.95 -1.98
N GLU A 194 2.73 16.42 -2.38
CA GLU A 194 2.58 17.63 -3.18
C GLU A 194 3.08 18.86 -2.42
N PHE A 195 2.84 18.95 -1.10
CA PHE A 195 3.36 20.00 -0.23
C PHE A 195 4.88 20.00 -0.22
N LEU A 196 5.51 18.84 0.00
CA LEU A 196 6.97 18.72 0.04
C LEU A 196 7.63 19.12 -1.28
N HIS A 197 6.96 18.92 -2.42
CA HIS A 197 7.46 19.35 -3.73
C HIS A 197 7.56 20.88 -3.89
N ARG A 198 6.65 21.63 -3.25
CA ARG A 198 6.60 23.11 -3.33
C ARG A 198 7.31 23.79 -2.15
N ALA A 199 7.32 23.17 -0.98
CA ALA A 199 7.84 23.73 0.25
C ALA A 199 9.38 23.82 0.30
N LYS A 200 9.86 24.73 1.15
CA LYS A 200 11.28 24.96 1.42
C LYS A 200 11.50 25.06 2.93
N ASP A 201 12.72 24.76 3.36
CA ASP A 201 13.15 25.03 4.73
C ASP A 201 13.61 26.50 4.90
N PRO A 202 13.89 26.96 6.14
CA PRO A 202 14.36 28.33 6.41
C PRO A 202 15.63 28.75 5.67
N SER A 203 16.43 27.81 5.16
CA SER A 203 17.60 28.11 4.33
C SER A 203 17.25 28.35 2.85
N GLY A 204 15.98 28.16 2.48
CA GLY A 204 15.49 28.23 1.11
C GLY A 204 15.69 26.95 0.29
N ALA A 205 16.18 25.87 0.92
CA ALA A 205 16.37 24.58 0.26
C ALA A 205 15.04 23.84 0.13
N ARG A 206 14.80 23.20 -1.03
CA ARG A 206 13.58 22.42 -1.29
C ARG A 206 13.47 21.25 -0.30
N LEU A 207 12.26 20.95 0.15
CA LEU A 207 12.03 19.79 1.02
C LEU A 207 12.08 18.48 0.23
N TYR A 208 11.42 18.40 -0.92
CA TYR A 208 11.50 17.21 -1.76
C TYR A 208 12.66 17.29 -2.76
N HIS A 209 13.72 16.53 -2.51
CA HIS A 209 14.72 16.23 -3.53
C HIS A 209 15.42 14.90 -3.27
N ASN A 210 15.99 14.35 -4.34
CA ASN A 210 16.57 13.01 -4.39
C ASN A 210 17.69 12.72 -3.37
N ARG A 211 18.30 13.74 -2.76
CA ARG A 211 19.39 13.61 -1.78
C ARG A 211 18.90 13.82 -0.33
N ARG A 212 17.65 14.23 -0.12
CA ARG A 212 17.06 14.50 1.19
C ARG A 212 16.30 13.28 1.69
N GLN A 213 17.07 12.24 2.02
CA GLN A 213 16.50 10.95 2.41
C GLN A 213 15.73 11.00 3.72
N ASN A 214 16.01 11.97 4.59
CA ASN A 214 15.17 12.26 5.77
C ASN A 214 13.78 12.84 5.41
N VAL A 215 13.48 13.09 4.14
CA VAL A 215 12.13 13.38 3.61
C VAL A 215 11.63 12.21 2.76
N THR A 216 12.44 11.77 1.79
CA THR A 216 11.96 10.78 0.82
C THR A 216 11.77 9.38 1.41
N PHE A 217 12.56 8.98 2.41
CA PHE A 217 12.41 7.66 3.04
C PHE A 217 11.18 7.58 3.94
N PRO A 218 10.92 8.55 4.83
CA PRO A 218 9.67 8.56 5.59
C PRO A 218 8.42 8.55 4.68
N MET A 219 8.43 9.30 3.58
CA MET A 219 7.31 9.28 2.63
C MET A 219 7.13 7.91 1.97
N ALA A 220 8.22 7.19 1.66
CA ALA A 220 8.14 5.81 1.19
C ALA A 220 7.55 4.88 2.26
N ASP A 221 7.99 4.99 3.52
CA ASP A 221 7.47 4.17 4.63
C ASP A 221 5.97 4.42 4.88
N ALA A 222 5.53 5.69 4.82
CA ALA A 222 4.11 6.05 4.93
C ALA A 222 3.29 5.44 3.79
N LEU A 223 3.81 5.46 2.55
CA LEU A 223 3.13 4.85 1.41
C LEU A 223 2.97 3.34 1.61
N CYS A 224 3.99 2.65 2.12
CA CYS A 224 3.96 1.22 2.37
C CYS A 224 2.80 0.82 3.31
N TRP A 225 2.59 1.56 4.39
CA TRP A 225 1.44 1.34 5.30
C TRP A 225 0.10 1.47 4.58
N VAL A 226 -0.07 2.53 3.79
CA VAL A 226 -1.30 2.80 3.08
C VAL A 226 -1.57 1.74 2.00
N MET A 227 -0.55 1.32 1.25
CA MET A 227 -0.67 0.27 0.23
C MET A 227 -0.97 -1.10 0.83
N ALA A 228 -0.37 -1.44 1.98
CA ALA A 228 -0.69 -2.68 2.68
C ALA A 228 -2.16 -2.74 3.08
N SER A 229 -2.68 -1.66 3.67
CA SER A 229 -4.08 -1.58 4.08
C SER A 229 -5.05 -1.56 2.89
N ARG A 230 -4.71 -0.84 1.81
CA ARG A 230 -5.47 -0.89 0.53
C ARG A 230 -5.64 -2.32 0.04
N CYS A 231 -4.55 -3.08 0.00
CA CYS A 231 -4.59 -4.46 -0.50
C CYS A 231 -5.43 -5.37 0.39
N GLN A 232 -5.37 -5.19 1.71
CA GLN A 232 -6.21 -5.98 2.63
C GLN A 232 -7.69 -5.68 2.42
N VAL A 233 -8.10 -4.40 2.35
CA VAL A 233 -9.50 -4.05 2.09
C VAL A 233 -9.98 -4.62 0.75
N ALA A 234 -9.15 -4.55 -0.30
CA ALA A 234 -9.46 -5.10 -1.61
C ALA A 234 -9.66 -6.63 -1.57
N ASP A 235 -8.78 -7.37 -0.89
CA ASP A 235 -8.93 -8.82 -0.70
C ASP A 235 -10.20 -9.19 0.08
N VAL A 236 -10.60 -8.38 1.07
CA VAL A 236 -11.87 -8.61 1.80
C VAL A 236 -13.08 -8.33 0.91
N GLN A 237 -13.02 -7.36 0.00
CA GLN A 237 -14.09 -7.17 -1.00
C GLN A 237 -14.16 -8.31 -2.01
N GLU A 238 -13.01 -8.85 -2.43
CA GLU A 238 -12.95 -10.05 -3.27
C GLU A 238 -13.59 -11.25 -2.56
N LEU A 239 -13.28 -11.44 -1.27
CA LEU A 239 -13.93 -12.46 -0.43
C LEU A 239 -15.43 -12.23 -0.34
N ALA A 240 -15.88 -10.99 -0.13
CA ALA A 240 -17.30 -10.65 -0.08
C ALA A 240 -18.02 -10.99 -1.40
N ALA A 241 -17.38 -10.74 -2.55
CA ALA A 241 -17.97 -10.93 -3.86
C ALA A 241 -17.99 -12.41 -4.30
N LYS A 242 -16.91 -13.16 -4.04
CA LYS A 242 -16.73 -14.54 -4.55
C LYS A 242 -16.92 -15.63 -3.51
N GLY A 243 -16.83 -15.29 -2.23
CA GLY A 243 -16.96 -16.23 -1.11
C GLY A 243 -18.29 -16.99 -1.06
N PRO A 244 -19.46 -16.35 -1.32
CA PRO A 244 -20.75 -17.06 -1.29
C PRO A 244 -20.84 -18.23 -2.29
N GLU A 245 -20.10 -18.16 -3.39
CA GLU A 245 -20.07 -19.19 -4.44
C GLU A 245 -18.96 -20.23 -4.22
N ASN A 246 -18.10 -20.05 -3.21
CA ASN A 246 -16.97 -20.93 -2.95
C ASN A 246 -17.31 -21.97 -1.86
N PRO A 247 -17.36 -23.27 -2.18
CA PRO A 247 -17.76 -24.31 -1.24
C PRO A 247 -16.82 -24.45 -0.03
N ILE A 248 -15.57 -23.98 -0.11
CA ILE A 248 -14.58 -24.07 0.98
C ILE A 248 -14.93 -23.11 2.14
N VAL A 249 -15.51 -21.95 1.84
CA VAL A 249 -15.79 -20.88 2.82
C VAL A 249 -17.28 -20.63 3.02
N ALA A 250 -18.14 -21.44 2.38
CA ALA A 250 -19.60 -21.28 2.45
C ALA A 250 -20.14 -21.51 3.86
N GLU A 251 -19.61 -22.48 4.59
CA GLU A 251 -19.96 -22.71 5.99
C GLU A 251 -19.37 -21.61 6.88
N GLY A 252 -20.22 -20.89 7.62
CA GLY A 252 -19.78 -19.79 8.49
C GLY A 252 -19.27 -18.55 7.74
N PHE A 253 -19.65 -18.39 6.46
CA PHE A 253 -19.19 -17.28 5.61
C PHE A 253 -19.40 -15.90 6.24
N GLU A 254 -20.58 -15.62 6.78
CA GLU A 254 -20.89 -14.31 7.39
C GLU A 254 -19.95 -13.99 8.56
N GLY A 255 -19.66 -14.97 9.42
CA GLY A 255 -18.73 -14.82 10.53
C GLY A 255 -17.29 -14.59 10.05
N THR A 256 -16.87 -15.33 9.02
CA THR A 256 -15.54 -15.21 8.41
C THR A 256 -15.35 -13.83 7.77
N LEU A 257 -16.33 -13.39 6.97
CA LEU A 257 -16.32 -12.08 6.33
C LEU A 257 -16.35 -10.95 7.38
N GLY A 258 -17.20 -11.07 8.40
CA GLY A 258 -17.26 -10.11 9.50
C GLY A 258 -15.93 -9.96 10.22
N PHE A 259 -15.28 -11.08 10.56
CA PHE A 259 -13.96 -11.08 11.19
C PHE A 259 -12.89 -10.41 10.31
N PHE A 260 -12.85 -10.71 9.02
CA PHE A 260 -11.87 -10.10 8.12
C PHE A 260 -12.15 -8.61 7.86
N ASN A 261 -13.41 -8.17 7.84
CA ASN A 261 -13.76 -6.74 7.83
C ASN A 261 -13.25 -6.05 9.10
N ASP A 262 -13.48 -6.64 10.28
CA ASP A 262 -12.98 -6.09 11.54
C ASP A 262 -11.45 -5.99 11.55
N LEU A 263 -10.74 -7.01 11.08
CA LEU A 263 -9.28 -6.96 10.92
C LEU A 263 -8.83 -5.89 9.91
N ALA A 264 -9.56 -5.71 8.80
CA ALA A 264 -9.26 -4.67 7.82
C ALA A 264 -9.43 -3.27 8.41
N VAL A 265 -10.47 -3.04 9.22
CA VAL A 265 -10.66 -1.77 9.95
C VAL A 265 -9.52 -1.53 10.95
N VAL A 266 -9.11 -2.56 11.71
CA VAL A 266 -7.98 -2.46 12.65
C VAL A 266 -6.70 -2.07 11.92
N GLN A 267 -6.38 -2.75 10.83
CA GLN A 267 -5.19 -2.44 10.02
C GLN A 267 -5.28 -1.05 9.39
N ALA A 268 -6.45 -0.65 8.89
CA ALA A 268 -6.67 0.67 8.31
C ALA A 268 -6.43 1.79 9.34
N ALA A 269 -6.94 1.61 10.57
CA ALA A 269 -6.72 2.56 11.66
C ALA A 269 -5.23 2.69 12.03
N GLN A 270 -4.50 1.57 12.10
CA GLN A 270 -3.05 1.58 12.34
C GLN A 270 -2.28 2.26 11.19
N ALA A 271 -2.58 1.91 9.95
CA ALA A 271 -1.96 2.50 8.77
C ALA A 271 -2.20 4.03 8.69
N ALA A 272 -3.43 4.47 8.99
CA ALA A 272 -3.76 5.89 9.09
C ALA A 272 -2.96 6.59 10.19
N GLY A 273 -2.85 5.99 11.38
CA GLY A 273 -2.06 6.53 12.49
C GLY A 273 -0.58 6.72 12.12
N GLU A 274 0.04 5.70 11.54
CA GLU A 274 1.45 5.76 11.12
C GLU A 274 1.68 6.74 9.97
N CYS A 275 0.83 6.68 8.93
CA CYS A 275 0.89 7.63 7.82
C CYS A 275 0.79 9.06 8.33
N ALA A 276 -0.16 9.33 9.22
CA ALA A 276 -0.43 10.67 9.70
C ALA A 276 0.64 11.18 10.66
N ARG A 277 1.24 10.31 11.49
CA ARG A 277 2.41 10.64 12.32
C ARG A 277 3.61 11.03 11.45
N ILE A 278 3.88 10.26 10.40
CA ILE A 278 4.98 10.55 9.47
C ILE A 278 4.71 11.85 8.72
N CYS A 279 3.51 12.03 8.14
CA CYS A 279 3.15 13.24 7.39
C CYS A 279 3.25 14.49 8.27
N ALA A 280 2.79 14.45 9.51
CA ALA A 280 2.93 15.57 10.45
C ALA A 280 4.41 15.93 10.69
N SER A 281 5.27 14.93 10.83
CA SER A 281 6.72 15.15 10.95
C SER A 281 7.32 15.81 9.69
N MET A 282 6.79 15.48 8.51
CA MET A 282 7.23 16.06 7.23
C MET A 282 6.75 17.49 7.02
N VAL A 283 5.57 17.84 7.53
CA VAL A 283 4.98 19.18 7.39
C VAL A 283 5.56 20.16 8.41
N HIS A 284 5.59 19.77 9.69
CA HIS A 284 6.00 20.68 10.77
C HIS A 284 7.51 20.60 11.10
N GLY A 285 8.19 19.52 10.72
CA GLY A 285 9.55 19.22 11.21
C GLY A 285 10.68 20.06 10.60
N PHE A 286 10.42 20.84 9.55
CA PHE A 286 11.45 21.58 8.82
C PHE A 286 11.46 23.09 9.07
N GLY A 287 10.75 23.54 10.11
CA GLY A 287 10.62 24.96 10.48
C GLY A 287 9.33 25.59 9.98
N PRO A 288 9.13 26.90 10.22
CA PRO A 288 7.89 27.60 9.86
C PRO A 288 7.54 27.42 8.38
N GLN A 289 6.27 27.19 8.11
CA GLN A 289 5.71 27.06 6.76
C GLN A 289 4.60 28.09 6.58
N ASP A 290 4.05 28.17 5.37
CA ASP A 290 2.90 29.01 5.08
C ASP A 290 1.68 28.60 5.93
N GLU A 291 1.06 29.55 6.61
CA GLU A 291 -0.04 29.27 7.54
C GLU A 291 -1.25 28.63 6.85
N ALA A 292 -1.54 29.01 5.60
CA ALA A 292 -2.66 28.43 4.87
C ALA A 292 -2.39 26.95 4.48
N GLU A 293 -1.13 26.59 4.23
CA GLU A 293 -0.72 25.19 4.05
C GLU A 293 -0.87 24.39 5.35
N LEU A 294 -0.51 24.98 6.49
CA LEU A 294 -0.67 24.35 7.81
C LEU A 294 -2.15 24.15 8.16
N ASP A 295 -2.99 25.16 7.96
CA ASP A 295 -4.45 25.07 8.14
C ASP A 295 -5.07 23.97 7.25
N ALA A 296 -4.61 23.86 6.00
CA ALA A 296 -5.06 22.83 5.08
C ALA A 296 -4.67 21.43 5.57
N PHE A 297 -3.43 21.27 6.06
CA PHE A 297 -2.97 20.01 6.65
C PHE A 297 -3.78 19.64 7.90
N ASP A 298 -3.98 20.57 8.83
CA ASP A 298 -4.69 20.34 10.09
C ASP A 298 -6.15 19.95 9.84
N LYS A 299 -6.79 20.60 8.86
CA LYS A 299 -8.14 20.22 8.42
C LYS A 299 -8.18 18.80 7.88
N LEU A 300 -7.22 18.43 7.03
CA LEU A 300 -7.13 17.07 6.47
C LEU A 300 -6.83 16.04 7.56
N ARG A 301 -5.99 16.39 8.54
CA ARG A 301 -5.70 15.56 9.70
C ARG A 301 -6.91 15.32 10.57
N GLY A 302 -7.66 16.37 10.90
CA GLY A 302 -8.91 16.24 11.64
C GLY A 302 -9.95 15.41 10.90
N GLN A 303 -10.00 15.47 9.56
CA GLN A 303 -10.87 14.60 8.77
C GLN A 303 -10.45 13.13 8.83
N LEU A 304 -9.16 12.84 8.69
CA LEU A 304 -8.62 11.48 8.81
C LEU A 304 -8.93 10.90 10.20
N ASP A 305 -8.64 11.63 11.28
CA ASP A 305 -8.86 11.12 12.63
C ASP A 305 -10.36 10.81 12.89
N ARG A 306 -11.28 11.59 12.29
CA ARG A 306 -12.72 11.31 12.37
C ARG A 306 -13.14 10.03 11.65
N THR A 307 -12.42 9.59 10.63
CA THR A 307 -12.71 8.31 9.96
C THR A 307 -12.46 7.10 10.85
N LEU A 308 -11.72 7.25 11.96
CA LEU A 308 -11.43 6.18 12.92
C LEU A 308 -12.65 5.82 13.80
N ALA A 309 -13.77 6.52 13.66
CA ALA A 309 -14.99 6.23 14.39
C ALA A 309 -15.40 4.76 14.22
N GLY A 310 -15.52 4.04 15.34
CA GLY A 310 -15.87 2.62 15.35
C GLY A 310 -14.69 1.64 15.22
N ALA A 311 -13.46 2.11 14.94
CA ALA A 311 -12.30 1.22 14.82
C ALA A 311 -11.98 0.45 16.12
N ALA A 312 -12.19 1.07 17.28
CA ALA A 312 -12.06 0.39 18.57
C ALA A 312 -13.08 -0.75 18.73
N LEU A 313 -14.33 -0.54 18.29
CA LEU A 313 -15.36 -1.58 18.34
C LEU A 313 -15.07 -2.74 17.38
N ALA A 314 -14.49 -2.46 16.21
CA ALA A 314 -14.00 -3.50 15.30
C ALA A 314 -12.89 -4.32 15.97
N LYS A 315 -11.96 -3.65 16.67
CA LYS A 315 -10.93 -4.33 17.46
C LYS A 315 -11.52 -5.22 18.56
N ASP A 316 -12.53 -4.75 19.29
CA ASP A 316 -13.21 -5.51 20.33
C ASP A 316 -13.87 -6.78 19.76
N ARG A 317 -14.55 -6.66 18.61
CA ARG A 317 -15.15 -7.80 17.91
C ARG A 317 -14.13 -8.79 17.39
N ALA A 318 -13.06 -8.33 16.74
CA ALA A 318 -11.97 -9.18 16.30
C ALA A 318 -11.30 -9.91 17.47
N GLY A 319 -11.06 -9.20 18.58
CA GLY A 319 -10.54 -9.79 19.81
C GLY A 319 -11.48 -10.84 20.39
N HIS A 320 -12.78 -10.56 20.45
CA HIS A 320 -13.77 -11.53 20.90
C HIS A 320 -13.81 -12.79 20.01
N ALA A 321 -13.80 -12.63 18.69
CA ALA A 321 -13.78 -13.76 17.75
C ALA A 321 -12.58 -14.69 17.99
N LEU A 322 -11.40 -14.13 18.28
CA LEU A 322 -10.21 -14.93 18.60
C LEU A 322 -10.37 -15.76 19.88
N THR A 323 -11.19 -15.31 20.85
CA THR A 323 -11.47 -16.10 22.07
C THR A 323 -12.37 -17.31 21.82
N GLN A 324 -13.06 -17.35 20.69
CA GLN A 324 -13.95 -18.45 20.31
C GLN A 324 -13.22 -19.56 19.54
N VAL A 325 -11.98 -19.32 19.12
CA VAL A 325 -11.15 -20.31 18.45
C VAL A 325 -10.48 -21.20 19.49
N MET A 326 -10.92 -22.45 19.56
CA MET A 326 -10.22 -23.49 20.33
C MET A 326 -8.98 -23.91 19.56
N ILE A 327 -7.79 -23.66 20.12
CA ILE A 327 -6.56 -24.31 19.66
C ILE A 327 -6.56 -25.70 20.31
N PRO A 328 -6.59 -26.82 19.54
CA PRO A 328 -6.51 -28.15 20.11
C PRO A 328 -5.26 -28.27 21.00
N GLU A 329 -5.39 -28.81 22.21
CA GLU A 329 -4.29 -28.99 23.18
C GLU A 329 -3.15 -29.88 22.69
N ALA A 330 -3.29 -30.53 21.53
CA ALA A 330 -2.26 -31.36 20.92
C ALA A 330 -1.16 -30.51 20.27
N LEU A 331 -0.37 -29.85 21.10
CA LEU A 331 0.99 -29.53 20.72
C LEU A 331 1.79 -30.84 20.85
N ASP A 332 2.12 -31.46 19.72
CA ASP A 332 3.23 -32.40 19.59
C ASP A 332 4.55 -31.67 19.91
N TYR A 333 4.70 -31.22 21.16
CA TYR A 333 6.01 -30.92 21.70
C TYR A 333 6.60 -32.25 22.17
N PRO A 334 7.80 -32.63 21.68
CA PRO A 334 8.53 -33.73 22.30
C PRO A 334 8.70 -33.41 23.79
N LEU A 335 8.23 -34.31 24.66
CA LEU A 335 8.51 -34.28 26.10
C LEU A 335 9.99 -34.49 26.39
#